data_AF-A0A957UR05-F1
#
_entry.id   AF-A0A957UR05-F1
#
_cell.length_a   1.000
_cell.length_b   1.000
_cell.length_c   1.000
_cell.angle_alpha   90.00
_cell.angle_beta   90.00
_cell.angle_gamma   90.00
#
_symmetry.space_group_name_H-M   'P 1'
#
loop_
_entity.id
_entity.type
_entity.pdbx_description
1 polymer ?
#
loop_
_entity_poly.entity_id
_entity_poly.type
_entity_poly.pdbx_seq_one_letter_code
_entity_poly.pdbx_strand_id
1 'polypeptide(L)'
;VEIAMMVMPDGHGRLELSRFLAPPVVADHRAAPVNALGYLRVMFAVEDLDDTLTRLGKHGAVLVGEVVQYEDMYRLCYIRGPEGILIGLAEELGE
;
A
#
# COMPACT_ATOMS: atom_id res chain seq x y z
N VAL A 1 -22.21 -6.19 6.29
CA VAL A 1 -20.93 -5.71 5.72
C VAL A 1 -21.17 -5.45 4.25
N GLU A 2 -20.59 -4.39 3.70
CA GLU A 2 -20.46 -4.22 2.25
C GLU A 2 -19.04 -4.56 1.85
N ILE A 3 -18.88 -5.27 0.73
CA ILE A 3 -17.62 -5.83 0.30
C ILE A 3 -17.35 -5.41 -1.14
N ALA A 4 -16.11 -5.00 -1.42
CA ALA A 4 -15.57 -4.87 -2.76
C ALA A 4 -14.32 -5.75 -2.87
N MET A 5 -14.28 -6.62 -3.88
CA MET A 5 -13.14 -7.48 -4.16
C MET A 5 -12.32 -6.88 -5.30
N MET A 6 -11.04 -6.63 -5.04
CA MET A 6 -10.05 -6.20 -6.03
C MET A 6 -9.20 -7.40 -6.44
N VAL A 7 -8.73 -7.39 -7.68
CA VAL A 7 -7.85 -8.43 -8.23
C VAL A 7 -6.67 -7.77 -8.92
N MET A 8 -5.48 -8.32 -8.72
CA MET A 8 -4.29 -7.91 -9.47
C MET A 8 -4.44 -8.27 -10.95
N PRO A 9 -3.80 -7.54 -11.88
CA PRO A 9 -3.89 -7.84 -13.32
C PRO A 9 -3.47 -9.27 -13.67
N ASP A 10 -2.52 -9.85 -12.92
CA ASP A 10 -2.05 -11.24 -13.09
C ASP A 10 -3.02 -12.31 -12.57
N GLY A 11 -4.08 -11.91 -11.86
CA GLY A 11 -5.09 -12.80 -11.29
C GLY A 11 -4.67 -13.56 -10.02
N HIS A 12 -3.42 -13.44 -9.57
CA HIS A 12 -2.88 -14.19 -8.44
C HIS A 12 -3.11 -13.49 -7.09
N GLY A 13 -3.08 -12.16 -7.06
CA GLY A 13 -3.34 -11.36 -5.87
C GLY A 13 -4.80 -10.87 -5.80
N ARG A 14 -5.40 -10.90 -4.60
CA ARG A 14 -6.71 -10.30 -4.33
C ARG A 14 -6.67 -9.47 -3.06
N LEU A 15 -7.44 -8.37 -3.05
CA LEU A 15 -7.64 -7.53 -1.87
C LEU A 15 -9.13 -7.38 -1.64
N GLU A 16 -9.60 -7.79 -0.46
CA GLU A 16 -10.97 -7.55 -0.02
C GLU A 16 -11.05 -6.25 0.77
N LEU A 17 -11.92 -5.34 0.35
CA LEU A 17 -12.26 -4.13 1.07
C LEU A 17 -13.62 -4.32 1.73
N SER A 18 -13.67 -4.15 3.06
CA SER A 18 -14.86 -4.42 3.87
C SER A 18 -15.28 -3.20 4.68
N ARG A 19 -16.55 -2.79 4.54
CA ARG A 19 -17.18 -1.72 5.34
C ARG A 19 -18.22 -2.33 6.28
N PHE A 20 -17.99 -2.21 7.59
CA PHE A 20 -18.94 -2.66 8.60
C PHE A 20 -20.10 -1.67 8.73
N LEU A 21 -21.34 -2.18 8.60
CA LEU A 21 -22.58 -1.43 8.82
C LEU A 21 -23.13 -1.70 10.22
N ALA A 22 -23.13 -2.98 10.62
CA ALA A 22 -23.47 -3.45 11.96
C ALA A 22 -22.72 -4.78 12.20
N PRO A 23 -22.17 -5.00 13.42
CA PRO A 23 -21.95 -3.99 14.46
C PRO A 23 -20.99 -2.88 13.98
N PRO A 24 -20.98 -1.70 14.64
CA PRO A 24 -20.04 -0.65 14.30
C PRO A 24 -18.59 -1.07 14.58
N VAL A 25 -17.64 -0.45 13.88
CA VAL A 25 -16.21 -0.64 14.12
C VAL A 25 -15.86 -0.16 15.53
N VAL A 26 -15.11 -0.96 16.29
CA VAL A 26 -14.78 -0.69 17.71
C VAL A 26 -13.32 -0.32 17.96
N ALA A 27 -12.45 -0.48 16.96
CA ALA A 27 -11.03 -0.14 17.03
C ALA A 27 -10.50 0.21 15.64
N ASP A 28 -9.46 1.04 15.59
CA ASP A 28 -8.81 1.48 14.36
C ASP A 28 -7.29 1.40 14.49
N HIS A 29 -6.65 0.76 13.51
CA HIS A 29 -5.21 0.63 13.41
C HIS A 29 -4.70 1.02 12.01
N ARG A 30 -5.52 1.68 11.18
CA ARG A 30 -5.16 2.07 9.80
C ARG A 30 -3.86 2.89 9.78
N ALA A 31 -3.69 3.81 10.74
CA ALA A 31 -2.53 4.67 10.88
C ALA A 31 -1.52 4.22 11.95
N ALA A 32 -1.52 2.94 12.37
CA ALA A 32 -0.57 2.42 13.35
C ALA A 32 0.89 2.68 12.92
N PRO A 33 1.81 2.98 13.85
CA PRO A 33 3.20 3.26 13.52
C PRO A 33 3.89 2.01 12.97
N VAL A 34 4.93 2.20 12.15
CA VAL A 34 5.59 1.11 11.40
C VAL A 34 6.24 0.03 12.29
N ASN A 35 6.49 0.36 13.55
CA ASN A 35 7.07 -0.52 14.56
C ASN A 35 6.01 -1.11 15.53
N ALA A 36 4.73 -1.14 15.13
CA ALA A 36 3.66 -1.81 15.87
C ALA A 36 3.60 -3.32 15.57
N LEU A 37 3.18 -4.11 16.56
CA LEU A 37 2.82 -5.51 16.34
C LEU A 37 1.50 -5.60 15.54
N GLY A 38 1.38 -6.60 14.67
CA GLY A 38 0.18 -6.85 13.85
C GLY A 38 0.47 -6.84 12.35
N TYR A 39 -0.59 -6.79 11.54
CA TYR A 39 -0.45 -6.61 10.10
C TYR A 39 0.16 -5.24 9.79
N LEU A 40 1.24 -5.24 9.00
CA LEU A 40 1.97 -4.00 8.69
C LEU A 40 1.51 -3.37 7.38
N ARG A 41 1.55 -4.12 6.27
CA ARG A 41 1.21 -3.64 4.92
C ARG A 41 1.11 -4.78 3.91
N VAL A 42 0.54 -4.48 2.75
CA VAL A 42 0.75 -5.24 1.51
C VAL A 42 1.83 -4.52 0.68
N MET A 43 2.63 -5.29 -0.07
CA MET A 43 3.64 -4.77 -1.00
C MET A 43 3.20 -5.03 -2.44
N PHE A 44 3.34 -4.02 -3.30
CA PHE A 44 3.07 -4.13 -4.74
C PHE A 44 4.35 -3.88 -5.53
N ALA A 45 4.65 -4.76 -6.48
CA ALA A 45 5.61 -4.47 -7.53
C ALA A 45 4.95 -3.58 -8.60
N VAL A 46 5.66 -2.56 -9.06
CA VAL A 46 5.22 -1.60 -10.08
C VAL A 46 6.31 -1.40 -11.12
N GLU A 47 5.92 -1.07 -12.35
CA GLU A 47 6.85 -0.88 -13.47
C GLU A 47 7.66 0.42 -13.36
N ASP A 48 7.06 1.49 -12.84
CA ASP A 48 7.71 2.79 -12.64
C ASP A 48 7.28 3.36 -11.28
N LEU A 49 8.23 3.43 -10.34
CA LEU A 49 7.95 3.90 -8.98
C LEU A 49 7.69 5.41 -8.96
N ASP A 50 8.40 6.20 -9.78
CA ASP A 50 8.32 7.66 -9.75
C ASP A 50 7.01 8.16 -10.37
N ASP A 51 6.56 7.57 -11.49
CA ASP A 51 5.22 7.84 -12.05
C ASP A 51 4.13 7.43 -11.06
N THR A 52 4.26 6.23 -10.48
CA THR A 52 3.28 5.72 -9.52
C THR A 52 3.15 6.67 -8.32
N LEU A 53 4.27 7.09 -7.73
CA LEU A 53 4.28 8.04 -6.62
C LEU A 53 3.69 9.40 -7.02
N THR A 54 4.03 9.91 -8.21
CA THR A 54 3.49 11.17 -8.73
C THR A 54 1.97 11.10 -8.88
N ARG A 55 1.44 10.00 -9.42
CA ARG A 55 -0.01 9.78 -9.58
C ARG A 55 -0.70 9.65 -8.24
N LEU A 56 -0.17 8.83 -7.33
CA LEU A 56 -0.77 8.62 -6.00
C LEU A 56 -0.71 9.89 -5.15
N GLY A 57 0.36 10.68 -5.24
CA GLY A 57 0.48 11.97 -4.55
C GLY A 57 -0.61 12.97 -4.96
N LYS A 58 -1.00 13.00 -6.24
CA LYS A 58 -2.14 13.81 -6.72
C LYS A 58 -3.48 13.37 -6.11
N HIS A 59 -3.58 12.14 -5.63
CA HIS A 59 -4.74 11.59 -4.92
C HIS A 59 -4.59 11.63 -3.39
N GLY A 60 -3.56 12.31 -2.86
CA GLY A 60 -3.37 12.54 -1.43
C GLY A 60 -2.55 11.47 -0.71
N ALA A 61 -1.89 10.55 -1.44
CA ALA A 61 -0.95 9.63 -0.81
C ALA A 61 0.29 10.38 -0.30
N VAL A 62 0.84 9.94 0.83
CA VAL A 62 1.98 10.58 1.48
C VAL A 62 3.12 9.58 1.63
N LEU A 63 4.32 9.95 1.18
CA LEU A 63 5.54 9.15 1.35
C LEU A 63 5.88 9.01 2.85
N VAL A 64 6.24 7.80 3.26
CA VAL A 64 6.73 7.49 4.60
C VAL A 64 8.22 7.20 4.49
N GLY A 65 9.04 8.13 4.99
CA GLY A 65 10.48 8.06 4.82
C GLY A 65 10.89 8.51 3.42
N GLU A 66 11.72 7.71 2.76
CA GLU A 66 12.34 8.04 1.48
C GLU A 66 12.15 6.88 0.48
N VAL A 67 12.34 7.17 -0.80
CA VAL A 67 12.57 6.12 -1.80
C VAL A 67 13.99 5.60 -1.62
N VAL A 68 14.12 4.31 -1.37
CA VAL A 68 15.41 3.66 -1.12
C VAL A 68 15.72 2.71 -2.27
N GLN A 69 16.96 2.71 -2.72
CA GLN A 69 17.47 1.73 -3.66
C GLN A 69 18.18 0.60 -2.89
N TYR A 70 17.81 -0.64 -3.16
CA TYR A 70 18.46 -1.83 -2.66
C TYR A 70 19.33 -2.43 -3.77
N GLU A 71 20.64 -2.27 -3.61
CA GLU A 71 21.65 -2.71 -4.58
C GLU A 71 21.28 -2.23 -6.00
N ASP A 72 21.56 -3.03 -7.03
CA ASP A 72 21.10 -2.80 -8.39
C ASP A 72 19.85 -3.63 -8.71
N MET A 73 19.06 -3.99 -7.68
CA MET A 73 17.94 -4.94 -7.80
C MET A 73 16.56 -4.30 -7.66
N TYR A 74 16.37 -3.38 -6.70
CA TYR A 74 15.05 -2.79 -6.45
C TYR A 74 15.14 -1.33 -6.02
N ARG A 75 14.12 -0.53 -6.38
CA ARG A 75 13.77 0.70 -5.69
C ARG A 75 12.48 0.48 -4.91
N LEU A 76 12.38 0.96 -3.68
CA LEU A 76 11.19 0.75 -2.86
C LEU A 76 10.93 1.90 -1.90
N CYS A 77 9.66 2.02 -1.49
CA CYS A 77 9.24 2.96 -0.47
C CYS A 77 7.97 2.49 0.23
N TYR A 78 7.62 3.18 1.32
CA TYR A 78 6.29 3.09 1.92
C TYR A 78 5.52 4.38 1.68
N ILE A 79 4.21 4.23 1.52
CA ILE A 79 3.27 5.35 1.46
C ILE A 79 2.12 5.12 2.43
N ARG A 80 1.48 6.22 2.84
CA ARG A 80 0.14 6.23 3.42
C ARG A 80 -0.85 6.56 2.32
N GLY A 81 -1.71 5.60 1.99
CA GLY A 81 -2.74 5.72 0.96
C GLY A 81 -4.11 6.14 1.51
N PRO A 82 -5.22 5.65 0.92
CA PRO A 82 -6.56 5.89 1.42
C PRO A 82 -6.70 5.59 2.91
N GLU A 83 -7.34 6.51 3.64
CA GLU A 83 -7.57 6.41 5.09
C GLU A 83 -6.29 6.22 5.93
N GLY A 84 -5.11 6.56 5.39
CA GLY A 84 -3.84 6.40 6.08
C GLY A 84 -3.33 4.96 6.14
N ILE A 85 -3.87 4.04 5.34
CA ILE A 85 -3.40 2.65 5.27
C ILE A 85 -1.96 2.61 4.73
N LEU A 86 -1.09 1.84 5.38
CA LEU A 86 0.29 1.66 4.94
C LEU A 86 0.36 0.70 3.74
N ILE A 87 1.02 1.15 2.67
CA ILE A 87 1.25 0.36 1.46
C ILE A 87 2.75 0.42 1.13
N GLY A 88 3.32 -0.73 0.75
CA GLY A 88 4.66 -0.79 0.16
C GLY A 88 4.58 -0.79 -1.35
N LEU A 89 5.50 -0.07 -1.99
CA LEU A 89 5.72 -0.11 -3.44
C LEU A 89 7.18 -0.47 -3.70
N ALA A 90 7.41 -1.30 -4.72
CA ALA A 90 8.74 -1.65 -5.20
C ALA A 90 8.76 -1.68 -6.74
N GLU A 91 9.86 -1.24 -7.33
CA GLU A 91 10.20 -1.33 -8.75
C GLU A 91 11.44 -2.21 -8.86
N GLU A 92 11.39 -3.22 -9.71
CA GLU A 92 12.53 -4.09 -10.02
C GLU A 92 13.48 -3.36 -10.98
N LEU A 93 14.77 -3.45 -10.70
CA LEU A 93 15.83 -2.86 -11.50
C LEU A 93 16.52 -3.96 -12.31
N GLY A 94 16.81 -3.68 -13.58
CA GLY A 94 17.66 -4.53 -14.40
C GLY A 94 16.96 -5.58 -15.25
N GLU A 95 15.87 -5.21 -15.93
CA GLU A 95 15.52 -5.87 -17.20
C GLU A 95 16.45 -5.46 -18.34
#